data_AF-A0A8C5K112-F1
#
_entry.id   AF-A0A8C5K112-F1
#
_cell.length_a   1.000
_cell.length_b   1.000
_cell.length_c   1.000
_cell.angle_alpha   90.00
_cell.angle_beta   90.00
_cell.angle_gamma   90.00
#
_symmetry.space_group_name_H-M   'P 1'
#
loop_
_entity.id
_entity.type
_entity.pdbx_description
1 polymer ?
#
loop_
_entity_poly.entity_id
_entity_poly.type
_entity_poly.pdbx_seq_one_letter_code
_entity_poly.pdbx_strand_id
1 'polypeptide(L)'
;VQIVLSLEIHVDAHVRGYVGEKIKLKCTFKSTSDVTDKLTIDWTYRPPSSSRTEFIFHYQSFQYPTTAGTFRDRISWAGNVYKGDASISISNPTLQDNGTFSCAVKNPPDVYHNIPLTELTVTERGFGTMLSSVALLSILVFIPSAVVVVLLLVRMGRKAAGMKKRSKSGYKKSSIEVSDDTDQEEKDDCMARLCVRCAECLDSDYEDTY
;
A
#
# COMPACT_ATOMS: atom_id res chain seq x y z
N VAL A 1 8.43 51.56 -24.76
CA VAL A 1 7.79 50.33 -24.24
C VAL A 1 8.15 50.25 -22.76
N GLN A 2 7.17 50.36 -21.87
CA GLN A 2 7.42 50.17 -20.44
C GLN A 2 7.42 48.67 -20.19
N ILE A 3 8.61 48.08 -20.06
CA ILE A 3 8.75 46.65 -19.76
C ILE A 3 8.38 46.51 -18.28
N VAL A 4 7.21 45.95 -18.01
CA VAL A 4 6.80 45.61 -16.64
C VAL A 4 7.58 44.35 -16.26
N LEU A 5 8.50 44.51 -15.32
CA LEU A 5 9.31 43.43 -14.78
C LEU A 5 8.53 42.82 -13.61
N SER A 6 8.00 41.61 -13.78
CA SER A 6 7.16 40.95 -12.79
C SER A 6 7.63 39.54 -12.49
N LEU A 7 7.55 39.20 -11.20
CA LEU A 7 7.78 37.85 -10.70
C LEU A 7 6.52 37.37 -9.99
N GLU A 8 5.91 36.32 -10.52
CA GLU A 8 4.72 35.68 -9.96
C GLU A 8 5.10 34.37 -9.31
N ILE A 9 4.71 34.18 -8.05
CA ILE A 9 5.01 32.97 -7.27
C ILE A 9 3.68 32.27 -6.94
N HIS A 10 3.62 30.97 -7.20
CA HIS A 10 2.46 30.12 -6.99
C HIS A 10 2.82 28.97 -6.05
N VAL A 11 2.03 28.79 -5.00
CA VAL A 11 2.16 27.71 -4.02
C VAL A 11 0.77 27.13 -3.73
N ASP A 12 0.74 25.92 -3.18
CA ASP A 12 -0.49 25.37 -2.63
C ASP A 12 -0.78 26.03 -1.28
N ALA A 13 -1.96 26.63 -1.11
CA ALA A 13 -2.31 27.35 0.11
C ALA A 13 -2.38 26.44 1.34
N HIS A 14 -2.86 25.21 1.15
CA HIS A 14 -2.94 24.19 2.19
C HIS A 14 -2.37 22.88 1.67
N VAL A 15 -1.48 22.28 2.45
CA VAL A 15 -0.87 21.00 2.14
C VAL A 15 -1.10 20.06 3.32
N ARG A 16 -1.60 18.86 3.02
CA ARG A 16 -1.78 17.79 4.02
C ARG A 16 -0.69 16.73 3.87
N GLY A 17 -0.04 16.44 4.99
CA GLY A 17 1.00 15.41 5.10
C GLY A 17 0.61 14.32 6.08
N TYR A 18 1.33 13.20 6.02
CA TYR A 18 1.22 12.13 7.00
C TYR A 18 2.51 11.96 7.77
N VAL A 19 2.40 11.63 9.05
CA VAL A 19 3.56 11.39 9.92
C VAL A 19 4.48 10.35 9.26
N GLY A 20 5.77 10.67 9.17
CA GLY A 20 6.79 9.79 8.57
C GLY A 20 6.89 9.82 7.05
N GLU A 21 5.86 10.30 6.35
CA GLU A 21 5.83 10.30 4.89
C GLU A 21 6.42 11.56 4.32
N LYS A 22 7.43 11.42 3.45
CA LYS A 22 8.05 12.56 2.78
C LYS A 22 6.99 13.38 2.05
N ILE A 23 7.00 14.69 2.29
CA ILE A 23 6.05 15.62 1.70
C ILE A 23 6.77 16.67 0.86
N LYS A 24 6.19 17.03 -0.29
CA LYS A 24 6.68 18.10 -1.16
C LYS A 24 5.87 19.37 -0.93
N LEU A 25 6.55 20.47 -0.62
CA LEU A 25 5.96 21.81 -0.63
C LEU A 25 6.21 22.43 -2.00
N LYS A 26 5.15 22.54 -2.79
CA LYS A 26 5.22 23.04 -4.16
C LYS A 26 5.36 24.56 -4.18
N CYS A 27 6.37 25.04 -4.89
CA CYS A 27 6.52 26.46 -5.21
C CYS A 27 6.98 26.59 -6.65
N THR A 28 6.20 27.29 -7.47
CA THR A 28 6.53 27.56 -8.87
C THR A 28 6.51 29.05 -9.13
N PHE A 29 7.41 29.55 -9.97
CA PHE A 29 7.48 30.96 -10.31
C PHE A 29 7.51 31.19 -11.81
N LYS A 30 6.97 32.34 -12.22
CA LYS A 30 7.08 32.87 -13.57
C LYS A 30 7.75 34.23 -13.51
N SER A 31 8.81 34.41 -14.28
CA SER A 31 9.62 35.62 -14.35
C SER A 31 9.55 36.17 -15.76
N THR A 32 9.54 37.49 -15.89
CA THR A 32 9.70 38.16 -17.20
C THR A 32 11.16 38.21 -17.64
N SER A 33 12.08 38.17 -16.68
CA SER A 33 13.53 38.10 -16.91
C SER A 33 14.02 36.65 -16.95
N ASP A 34 15.07 36.40 -17.74
CA ASP A 34 15.72 35.09 -17.77
C ASP A 34 16.27 34.71 -16.39
N VAL A 35 16.32 33.41 -16.10
CA VAL A 35 16.91 32.90 -14.87
C VAL A 35 18.43 33.02 -14.95
N THR A 36 19.03 33.74 -14.00
CA THR A 36 20.48 33.96 -13.90
C THR A 36 21.06 33.37 -12.62
N ASP A 37 22.37 33.40 -12.48
CA ASP A 37 23.12 33.03 -11.25
C ASP A 37 22.81 33.95 -10.05
N LYS A 38 22.23 35.13 -10.32
CA LYS A 38 21.74 36.08 -9.30
C LYS A 38 20.39 35.70 -8.72
N LEU A 39 19.71 34.68 -9.25
CA LEU A 39 18.44 34.21 -8.72
C LEU A 39 18.66 33.61 -7.33
N THR A 40 17.85 34.04 -6.36
CA THR A 40 17.84 33.48 -5.01
C THR A 40 16.45 32.96 -4.65
N ILE A 41 16.42 31.87 -3.87
CA ILE A 41 15.18 31.32 -3.30
C ILE A 41 15.39 31.15 -1.81
N ASP A 42 14.47 31.68 -1.02
CA ASP A 42 14.45 31.52 0.43
C ASP A 42 13.16 30.82 0.83
N TRP A 43 13.29 29.76 1.61
CA TRP A 43 12.16 29.16 2.33
C TRP A 43 12.26 29.46 3.81
N THR A 44 11.13 29.86 4.37
CA THR A 44 11.01 30.09 5.80
C THR A 44 9.82 29.34 6.39
N TYR A 45 9.90 29.09 7.69
CA TYR A 45 8.89 28.43 8.49
C TYR A 45 8.48 29.30 9.67
N ARG A 46 7.19 29.32 9.98
CA ARG A 46 6.65 29.93 11.18
C ARG A 46 5.74 28.92 11.90
N PRO A 47 6.05 28.52 13.14
CA PRO A 47 5.20 27.62 13.90
C PRO A 47 3.87 28.32 14.29
N PRO A 48 2.78 27.59 14.56
CA PRO A 48 1.50 28.17 14.97
C PRO A 48 1.57 28.93 16.30
N SER A 49 2.46 28.51 17.19
CA SER A 49 2.59 29.03 18.56
C SER A 49 3.45 30.30 18.67
N SER A 50 4.12 30.72 17.59
CA SER A 50 5.06 31.85 17.62
C SER A 50 4.95 32.70 16.35
N SER A 51 5.20 33.99 16.50
CA SER A 51 5.36 34.91 15.37
C SER A 51 6.77 34.89 14.78
N ARG A 52 7.73 34.21 15.42
CA ARG A 52 9.11 34.12 14.92
C ARG A 52 9.19 33.22 13.70
N THR A 53 9.94 33.69 12.71
CA THR A 53 10.20 32.98 11.47
C THR A 53 11.60 32.38 11.49
N GLU A 54 11.72 31.12 11.10
CA GLU A 54 12.96 30.36 10.96
C GLU A 54 13.32 30.22 9.47
N PHE A 55 14.59 30.43 9.12
CA PHE A 55 15.10 30.11 7.79
C PHE A 55 15.40 28.63 7.71
N ILE A 56 14.86 27.94 6.69
CA ILE A 56 14.98 26.49 6.58
C ILE A 56 15.71 26.04 5.31
N PHE A 57 15.79 26.90 4.29
CA PHE A 57 16.49 26.61 3.05
C PHE A 57 16.80 27.89 2.27
N HIS A 58 17.99 27.92 1.66
CA HIS A 58 18.42 28.96 0.74
C HIS A 58 18.95 28.33 -0.56
N TYR A 59 18.71 28.99 -1.68
CA TYR A 59 19.32 28.64 -2.96
C TYR A 59 19.98 29.87 -3.58
N GLN A 60 21.22 29.71 -4.02
CA GLN A 60 21.92 30.65 -4.88
C GLN A 60 22.97 29.87 -5.68
N SER A 61 22.62 29.46 -6.90
CA SER A 61 23.37 28.50 -7.75
C SER A 61 23.56 27.10 -7.15
N PHE A 62 23.61 26.99 -5.83
CA PHE A 62 23.68 25.77 -5.05
C PHE A 62 22.59 25.76 -3.97
N GLN A 63 22.28 24.57 -3.48
CA GLN A 63 21.28 24.33 -2.45
C GLN A 63 21.92 24.38 -1.05
N TYR A 64 21.33 25.16 -0.15
CA TYR A 64 21.78 25.31 1.23
C TYR A 64 20.60 25.02 2.18
N PRO A 65 20.26 23.73 2.41
CA PRO A 65 19.29 23.37 3.44
C PRO A 65 19.81 23.71 4.84
N THR A 66 18.91 23.99 5.77
CA THR A 66 19.30 24.28 7.15
C THR A 66 20.00 23.10 7.82
N THR A 67 21.08 23.40 8.53
CA THR A 67 21.83 22.47 9.38
C THR A 67 21.51 22.67 10.87
N ALA A 68 20.49 23.46 11.20
CA ALA A 68 20.08 23.76 12.56
C ALA A 68 18.55 23.95 12.69
N GLY A 69 18.07 24.02 13.92
CA GLY A 69 16.66 24.27 14.22
C GLY A 69 15.75 23.09 13.95
N THR A 70 14.45 23.37 13.86
CA THR A 70 13.36 22.37 13.80
C THR A 70 13.50 21.40 12.63
N PHE A 71 14.00 21.87 11.49
CA PHE A 71 14.09 21.10 10.25
C PHE A 71 15.50 20.63 9.88
N ARG A 72 16.42 20.63 10.85
CA ARG A 72 17.81 20.16 10.65
C ARG A 72 17.83 18.81 9.93
N ASP A 73 18.59 18.74 8.84
CA ASP A 73 18.82 17.52 8.03
C ASP A 73 17.56 16.90 7.40
N ARG A 74 16.40 17.58 7.46
CA ARG A 74 15.12 17.06 6.94
C ARG A 74 14.65 17.74 5.66
N ILE A 75 15.20 18.91 5.32
CA ILE A 75 14.88 19.64 4.09
C ILE A 75 15.75 19.16 2.94
N SER A 76 15.13 18.83 1.81
CA SER A 76 15.82 18.52 0.56
C SER A 76 15.24 19.32 -0.60
N TRP A 77 16.09 19.71 -1.55
CA TRP A 77 15.67 20.36 -2.78
C TRP A 77 14.84 19.41 -3.66
N ALA A 78 13.73 19.91 -4.20
CA ALA A 78 12.80 19.14 -5.04
C ALA A 78 12.36 19.90 -6.30
N GLY A 79 13.07 20.98 -6.64
CA GLY A 79 12.74 21.89 -7.73
C GLY A 79 13.73 21.85 -8.91
N ASN A 80 13.48 22.72 -9.87
CA ASN A 80 14.34 22.98 -11.02
C ASN A 80 14.13 24.45 -11.44
N VAL A 81 15.09 25.31 -11.12
CA VAL A 81 14.97 26.75 -11.33
C VAL A 81 14.80 27.12 -12.79
N TYR A 82 15.41 26.38 -13.72
CA TYR A 82 15.28 26.61 -15.17
C TYR A 82 13.90 26.24 -15.72
N LYS A 83 13.09 25.53 -14.92
CA LYS A 83 11.68 25.24 -15.21
C LYS A 83 10.71 26.06 -14.35
N GLY A 84 11.21 27.07 -13.62
CA GLY A 84 10.41 27.86 -12.71
C GLY A 84 9.93 27.06 -11.49
N ASP A 85 10.64 26.01 -11.06
CA ASP A 85 10.27 25.21 -9.89
C ASP A 85 11.25 25.45 -8.73
N ALA A 86 10.73 25.99 -7.63
CA ALA A 86 11.40 26.37 -6.40
C ALA A 86 11.04 25.45 -5.21
N SER A 87 10.47 24.27 -5.49
CA SER A 87 9.92 23.38 -4.47
C SER A 87 10.99 22.72 -3.59
N ILE A 88 10.61 22.46 -2.33
CA ILE A 88 11.39 21.67 -1.38
C ILE A 88 10.60 20.44 -0.92
N SER A 89 11.27 19.51 -0.26
CA SER A 89 10.62 18.39 0.43
C SER A 89 11.07 18.31 1.88
N ILE A 90 10.14 17.93 2.75
CA ILE A 90 10.35 17.66 4.16
C ILE A 90 10.35 16.14 4.35
N SER A 91 11.41 15.61 4.93
CA SER A 91 11.58 14.19 5.23
C SER A 91 11.09 13.88 6.65
N ASN A 92 10.40 12.75 6.82
CA ASN A 92 9.91 12.28 8.12
C ASN A 92 9.19 13.38 8.93
N PRO A 93 8.11 13.99 8.39
CA PRO A 93 7.38 15.04 9.09
C PRO A 93 6.65 14.48 10.32
N THR A 94 6.45 15.34 11.31
CA THR A 94 5.80 15.06 12.58
C THR A 94 4.66 16.04 12.83
N LEU A 95 3.81 15.78 13.82
CA LEU A 95 2.72 16.70 14.19
C LEU A 95 3.21 18.08 14.65
N GLN A 96 4.45 18.17 15.15
CA GLN A 96 5.06 19.43 15.60
C GLN A 96 5.54 20.29 14.43
N ASP A 97 5.63 19.73 13.23
CA ASP A 97 6.02 20.46 12.02
C ASP A 97 4.86 21.23 11.38
N ASN A 98 3.66 21.14 11.96
CA ASN A 98 2.53 21.96 11.57
C ASN A 98 2.91 23.44 11.64
N GLY A 99 2.43 24.23 10.70
CA GLY A 99 2.75 25.66 10.64
C GLY A 99 2.64 26.22 9.25
N THR A 100 3.17 27.43 9.09
CA THR A 100 3.11 28.15 7.82
C THR A 100 4.49 28.28 7.22
N PHE A 101 4.61 27.92 5.95
CA PHE A 101 5.82 28.05 5.16
C PHE A 101 5.67 29.19 4.17
N SER A 102 6.77 29.85 3.83
CA SER A 102 6.79 30.88 2.78
C SER A 102 7.92 30.60 1.79
N CYS A 103 7.65 30.85 0.51
CA CYS A 103 8.60 30.70 -0.58
C CYS A 103 8.84 32.08 -1.21
N ALA A 104 10.00 32.67 -0.95
CA ALA A 104 10.41 33.92 -1.55
C ALA A 104 11.40 33.65 -2.68
N VAL A 105 11.07 34.08 -3.89
CA VAL A 105 11.95 34.00 -5.06
C VAL A 105 12.37 35.42 -5.44
N LYS A 106 13.63 35.62 -5.79
CA LYS A 106 14.15 36.88 -6.31
C LYS A 106 14.90 36.59 -7.60
N ASN A 107 14.50 37.24 -8.69
CA ASN A 107 15.21 37.18 -9.96
C ASN A 107 15.41 38.60 -10.52
N PRO A 108 16.45 39.33 -10.08
CA PRO A 108 16.67 40.69 -10.54
C PRO A 108 16.76 40.77 -12.07
N PRO A 109 16.18 41.81 -12.71
CA PRO A 109 15.59 43.00 -12.10
C PRO A 109 14.11 42.87 -11.68
N ASP A 110 13.49 41.69 -11.80
CA ASP A 110 12.08 41.50 -11.45
C ASP A 110 11.84 41.65 -9.94
N VAL A 111 10.74 42.32 -9.59
CA VAL A 111 10.32 42.56 -8.20
C VAL A 111 8.99 41.85 -7.94
N TYR A 112 8.93 41.03 -6.89
CA TYR A 112 7.66 40.47 -6.42
C TYR A 112 6.97 41.42 -5.44
N HIS A 113 5.64 41.37 -5.41
CA HIS A 113 4.83 42.27 -4.58
C HIS A 113 4.22 41.56 -3.36
N ASN A 114 4.13 40.22 -3.37
CA ASN A 114 3.61 39.44 -2.25
C ASN A 114 4.31 38.08 -2.16
N ILE A 115 4.66 37.64 -0.95
CA ILE A 115 5.25 36.32 -0.70
C ILE A 115 4.11 35.38 -0.33
N PRO A 116 3.82 34.35 -1.15
CA PRO A 116 2.73 33.44 -0.86
C PRO A 116 3.08 32.50 0.31
N LEU A 117 2.04 32.05 1.00
CA LEU A 117 2.14 31.21 2.19
C LEU A 117 1.47 29.86 1.95
N THR A 118 2.05 28.81 2.54
CA THR A 118 1.52 27.46 2.56
C THR A 118 1.31 27.02 4.00
N GLU A 119 0.09 26.64 4.36
CA GLU A 119 -0.21 26.00 5.64
C GLU A 119 -0.03 24.48 5.52
N LEU A 120 0.86 23.93 6.35
CA LEU A 120 1.09 22.50 6.45
C LEU A 120 0.31 21.92 7.63
N THR A 121 -0.50 20.90 7.35
CA THR A 121 -1.14 20.06 8.37
C THR A 121 -0.68 18.61 8.22
N VAL A 122 0.05 18.11 9.22
CA VAL A 122 0.48 16.73 9.34
C VAL A 122 -0.52 15.98 10.23
N THR A 123 -0.98 14.82 9.75
CA THR A 123 -1.89 13.94 10.50
C THR A 123 -1.37 12.51 10.53
N GLU A 124 -1.81 11.70 11.48
CA GLU A 124 -1.54 10.27 11.44
C GLU A 124 -2.41 9.59 10.38
N ARG A 125 -1.90 8.55 9.71
CA ARG A 125 -2.77 7.67 8.92
C ARG A 125 -3.59 6.81 9.88
N GLY A 126 -4.91 6.91 9.77
CA GLY A 126 -5.79 6.03 10.53
C GLY A 126 -5.57 4.56 10.12
N PHE A 127 -5.44 3.68 11.11
CA PHE A 127 -5.30 2.23 10.93
C PHE A 127 -6.35 1.64 9.96
N GLY A 128 -7.56 2.21 9.95
CA GLY A 128 -8.64 1.80 9.06
C GLY A 128 -8.36 1.96 7.57
N THR A 129 -7.55 2.95 7.15
CA THR A 129 -7.21 3.14 5.73
C THR A 129 -6.29 2.05 5.21
N MET A 130 -5.29 1.65 6.01
CA MET A 130 -4.37 0.56 5.70
C MET A 130 -5.10 -0.80 5.69
N LEU A 131 -5.92 -1.07 6.70
CA LEU A 131 -6.73 -2.30 6.72
C LEU A 131 -7.70 -2.38 5.56
N SER A 132 -8.33 -1.26 5.18
CA SER A 132 -9.27 -1.23 4.06
C SER A 132 -8.57 -1.60 2.75
N SER A 133 -7.41 -1.00 2.46
CA SER A 133 -6.65 -1.34 1.25
C SER A 133 -6.18 -2.80 1.25
N VAL A 134 -5.66 -3.31 2.36
CA VAL A 134 -5.21 -4.72 2.47
C VAL A 134 -6.39 -5.69 2.33
N ALA A 135 -7.55 -5.39 2.95
CA ALA A 135 -8.76 -6.19 2.83
C ALA A 135 -9.29 -6.22 1.39
N LEU A 136 -9.27 -5.08 0.69
CA LEU A 136 -9.69 -5.02 -0.72
C LEU A 136 -8.75 -5.84 -1.62
N LEU A 137 -7.44 -5.71 -1.43
CA LEU A 137 -6.45 -6.47 -2.22
C LEU A 137 -6.53 -7.97 -1.93
N SER A 138 -6.75 -8.37 -0.68
CA SER A 138 -6.91 -9.79 -0.33
C SER A 138 -8.17 -10.37 -0.97
N ILE A 139 -9.31 -9.67 -0.90
CA ILE A 139 -10.56 -10.06 -1.57
C ILE A 139 -10.35 -10.26 -3.08
N LEU A 140 -9.64 -9.36 -3.75
CA LEU A 140 -9.38 -9.45 -5.19
C LEU A 140 -8.52 -10.65 -5.61
N VAL A 141 -7.66 -11.17 -4.72
CA VAL A 141 -6.79 -12.31 -5.03
C VAL A 141 -7.43 -13.63 -4.59
N PHE A 142 -7.96 -13.69 -3.36
CA PHE A 142 -8.45 -14.92 -2.77
C PHE A 142 -9.80 -15.38 -3.34
N ILE A 143 -10.71 -14.45 -3.67
CA ILE A 143 -12.03 -14.81 -4.23
C ILE A 143 -11.90 -15.50 -5.60
N PRO A 144 -11.22 -14.94 -6.62
CA PRO A 144 -11.12 -15.61 -7.92
C PRO A 144 -10.36 -16.94 -7.82
N SER A 145 -9.33 -17.02 -6.97
CA SER A 145 -8.62 -18.28 -6.70
C SER A 145 -9.56 -19.35 -6.13
N ALA A 146 -10.36 -19.01 -5.12
CA ALA A 146 -11.35 -19.90 -4.54
C ALA A 146 -12.39 -20.35 -5.57
N VAL A 147 -12.89 -19.44 -6.41
CA VAL A 147 -13.84 -19.77 -7.49
C VAL A 147 -13.24 -20.79 -8.47
N VAL A 148 -11.99 -20.62 -8.89
CA VAL A 148 -11.31 -21.56 -9.79
C VAL A 148 -11.18 -22.95 -9.13
N VAL A 149 -10.75 -23.00 -7.87
CA VAL A 149 -10.63 -24.27 -7.13
C VAL A 149 -11.98 -24.98 -7.03
N VAL A 150 -13.04 -24.27 -6.67
CA VAL A 150 -14.41 -24.83 -6.59
C VAL A 150 -14.86 -25.36 -7.95
N LEU A 151 -14.63 -24.63 -9.04
CA LEU A 151 -14.98 -25.07 -10.40
C LEU A 151 -14.20 -26.34 -10.81
N LEU A 152 -12.92 -26.45 -10.44
CA LEU A 152 -12.13 -27.65 -10.69
C LEU A 152 -12.65 -28.85 -9.90
N LEU A 153 -12.95 -28.68 -8.61
CA LEU A 153 -13.52 -29.74 -7.76
C LEU A 153 -14.87 -30.23 -8.32
N VAL A 154 -15.75 -29.33 -8.76
CA VAL A 154 -17.04 -29.70 -9.39
C VAL A 154 -16.84 -30.47 -10.68
N ARG A 155 -15.89 -30.06 -11.54
CA ARG A 155 -15.57 -30.79 -12.79
C ARG A 155 -15.05 -32.20 -12.50
N MET A 156 -14.16 -32.34 -11.53
CA MET A 156 -13.61 -33.65 -11.12
C MET A 156 -14.72 -34.56 -10.55
N GLY A 157 -15.61 -34.02 -9.72
CA GLY A 157 -16.77 -34.75 -9.19
C GLY A 157 -17.76 -35.21 -10.27
N ARG A 158 -18.10 -34.34 -11.24
CA ARG A 158 -18.96 -34.70 -12.38
C ARG A 158 -18.32 -35.77 -13.27
N LYS A 159 -17.00 -35.69 -13.51
CA LYS A 159 -16.27 -36.71 -14.28
C LYS A 159 -16.30 -38.06 -13.58
N ALA A 160 -16.06 -38.10 -12.27
CA ALA A 160 -16.12 -39.33 -11.47
C ALA A 160 -17.55 -39.93 -11.45
N ALA A 161 -18.59 -39.10 -11.28
CA ALA A 161 -19.98 -39.56 -11.35
C ALA A 161 -20.38 -40.06 -12.74
N GLY A 162 -19.90 -39.41 -13.81
CA GLY A 162 -20.10 -39.84 -15.20
C GLY A 162 -19.45 -41.19 -15.51
N MET A 163 -18.24 -41.43 -14.99
CA MET A 163 -17.56 -42.72 -15.09
C MET A 163 -18.32 -43.83 -14.32
N LYS A 164 -18.87 -43.51 -13.14
CA LYS A 164 -19.72 -44.43 -12.36
C LYS A 164 -21.03 -44.78 -13.09
N LYS A 165 -21.67 -43.82 -13.76
CA LYS A 165 -22.91 -44.03 -14.53
C LYS A 165 -22.66 -44.85 -15.81
N ARG A 166 -21.50 -44.70 -16.45
CA ARG A 166 -21.09 -45.48 -17.64
C ARG A 166 -20.76 -46.94 -17.29
N SER A 167 -20.24 -47.21 -16.10
CA SER A 167 -20.05 -48.58 -15.58
C SER A 167 -21.38 -49.32 -15.31
N LYS A 168 -22.44 -48.63 -14.88
CA LYS A 168 -23.73 -49.24 -14.53
C LYS A 168 -24.62 -49.58 -15.74
N SER A 169 -24.33 -49.02 -16.91
CA SER A 169 -25.14 -49.19 -18.14
C SER A 169 -24.76 -50.43 -18.98
N GLY A 170 -23.73 -51.19 -18.61
CA GLY A 170 -23.17 -52.28 -19.41
C GLY A 170 -23.60 -53.72 -19.05
N TYR A 171 -24.44 -53.93 -18.03
CA TYR A 171 -24.86 -55.28 -17.62
C TYR A 171 -26.34 -55.53 -17.98
N LYS A 172 -26.58 -56.19 -19.12
CA LYS A 172 -27.86 -56.86 -19.43
C LYS A 172 -27.61 -58.24 -20.04
N LYS A 173 -28.43 -59.22 -19.56
CA LYS A 173 -28.66 -60.63 -19.99
C LYS A 173 -27.78 -61.65 -19.25
N SER A 174 -28.28 -62.72 -18.61
CA SER A 174 -29.41 -63.60 -18.98
C SER A 174 -30.16 -64.22 -17.79
N SER A 175 -31.38 -64.72 -18.09
CA SER A 175 -32.31 -65.52 -17.27
C SER A 175 -31.86 -66.98 -17.12
N ILE A 176 -32.14 -67.64 -15.98
CA ILE A 176 -32.78 -68.97 -15.88
C ILE A 176 -33.23 -69.27 -14.43
N GLU A 177 -34.28 -70.07 -14.30
CA GLU A 177 -35.10 -70.39 -13.12
C GLU A 177 -34.38 -71.22 -12.02
N VAL A 178 -34.87 -71.14 -10.77
CA VAL A 178 -35.65 -72.19 -10.07
C VAL A 178 -35.70 -71.84 -8.57
N SER A 179 -36.92 -71.97 -8.04
CA SER A 179 -37.43 -71.92 -6.67
C SER A 179 -36.56 -72.57 -5.59
N ASP A 180 -36.53 -72.01 -4.37
CA ASP A 180 -37.29 -72.54 -3.22
C ASP A 180 -37.28 -71.59 -2.01
N ASP A 181 -38.18 -71.90 -1.09
CA ASP A 181 -38.87 -71.17 -0.03
C ASP A 181 -38.13 -70.46 1.14
N THR A 182 -38.96 -69.68 1.86
CA THR A 182 -38.98 -69.35 3.31
C THR A 182 -38.25 -68.12 3.88
N ASP A 183 -39.10 -67.10 4.16
CA ASP A 183 -39.38 -66.46 5.45
C ASP A 183 -38.33 -65.65 6.25
N GLN A 184 -38.70 -64.38 6.42
CA GLN A 184 -38.73 -63.53 7.62
C GLN A 184 -37.47 -63.26 8.47
N GLU A 185 -37.17 -61.96 8.48
CA GLU A 185 -36.97 -61.06 9.62
C GLU A 185 -35.64 -60.95 10.37
N GLU A 186 -35.28 -59.65 10.51
CA GLU A 186 -34.43 -58.97 11.49
C GLU A 186 -32.89 -59.00 11.37
N LYS A 187 -32.36 -57.76 11.32
CA LYS A 187 -31.17 -57.20 12.03
C LYS A 187 -29.97 -58.14 12.25
N ASP A 188 -28.74 -57.78 11.89
CA ASP A 188 -28.04 -56.58 12.31
C ASP A 188 -26.70 -56.46 11.54
N ASP A 189 -26.13 -55.26 11.66
CA ASP A 189 -24.77 -54.85 11.36
C ASP A 189 -23.68 -55.92 11.64
N CYS A 190 -22.80 -56.18 10.68
CA CYS A 190 -21.41 -56.55 10.96
C CYS A 190 -20.51 -56.28 9.75
N MET A 191 -19.79 -55.17 9.82
CA MET A 191 -18.55 -54.95 9.08
C MET A 191 -17.53 -56.06 9.38
N ALA A 192 -17.31 -56.98 8.43
CA ALA A 192 -16.17 -57.89 8.40
C ALA A 192 -15.59 -57.92 6.97
N ARG A 193 -14.54 -57.15 6.65
CA ARG A 193 -13.10 -57.46 6.80
C ARG A 193 -12.62 -58.74 6.09
N LEU A 194 -11.67 -58.53 5.17
CA LEU A 194 -10.54 -59.41 4.79
C LEU A 194 -9.44 -58.43 4.26
N CYS A 195 -8.44 -57.99 5.04
CA CYS A 195 -7.13 -58.61 5.38
C CYS A 195 -6.30 -58.97 4.12
N VAL A 196 -5.00 -58.66 3.92
CA VAL A 196 -3.76 -58.82 4.73
C VAL A 196 -2.64 -57.97 4.03
N ARG A 197 -1.65 -57.27 4.63
CA ARG A 197 -0.53 -57.59 5.58
C ARG A 197 -0.22 -56.33 6.44
N CYS A 198 -0.22 -56.35 7.79
CA CYS A 198 0.80 -56.84 8.77
C CYS A 198 2.17 -56.13 8.61
N ALA A 199 2.85 -55.59 9.63
CA ALA A 199 2.88 -55.86 11.08
C ALA A 199 3.35 -54.58 11.82
N GLU A 200 2.68 -54.11 12.87
CA GLU A 200 2.86 -54.42 14.31
C GLU A 200 3.55 -53.26 15.05
N CYS A 201 2.77 -52.59 15.89
CA CYS A 201 3.28 -51.89 17.07
C CYS A 201 3.33 -52.92 18.20
N LEU A 202 4.49 -53.09 18.82
CA LEU A 202 4.65 -53.76 20.11
C LEU A 202 5.16 -52.69 21.08
N ASP A 203 4.32 -52.30 22.02
CA ASP A 203 4.69 -51.53 23.21
C ASP A 203 5.20 -52.49 24.31
N SER A 204 6.11 -51.94 25.13
CA SER A 204 6.53 -52.28 26.50
C SER A 204 5.59 -53.24 27.29
N ASP A 205 6.01 -54.15 28.17
CA ASP A 205 7.11 -54.19 29.15
C ASP A 205 7.17 -55.60 29.80
N TYR A 206 8.23 -55.83 30.59
CA TYR A 206 8.35 -56.66 31.82
C TYR A 206 9.33 -57.87 31.86
N GLU A 207 10.34 -57.69 32.73
CA GLU A 207 10.89 -58.59 33.77
C GLU A 207 12.28 -59.27 33.66
N ASP A 208 12.85 -59.37 34.87
CA ASP A 208 14.21 -59.54 35.39
C ASP A 208 15.02 -60.82 35.05
N THR A 209 16.30 -60.75 35.47
CA THR A 209 17.17 -61.82 36.04
C THR A 209 18.29 -62.37 35.13
N TYR A 210 19.54 -61.91 35.30
CA TYR A 210 20.59 -62.47 36.19
C TYR A 210 21.91 -61.69 36.04
#